data_AF-A0AAN9B586-F1
#
_entry.id   AF-A0AAN9B586-F1
#
_cell.length_a   1.000
_cell.length_b   1.000
_cell.length_c   1.000
_cell.angle_alpha   90.00
_cell.angle_beta   90.00
_cell.angle_gamma   90.00
#
_symmetry.space_group_name_H-M   'P 1'
#
loop_
_entity.id
_entity.type
_entity.pdbx_description
1 polymer ?
#
loop_
_entity_poly.entity_id
_entity_poly.type
_entity_poly.pdbx_seq_one_letter_code
_entity_poly.pdbx_strand_id
1 'polypeptide(L)'
;MTQYLPPNLLALFAARDPLPYLTPYDKLPHEKKRPPWTGLSCFLNNFEDPKETPPPTRVETRDERKERKRKERQEQHAYKLEQDLALWDPANIPGATSDPYKTLFIARIVSTFLYLVKF
;
A
#
# COMPACT_ATOMS: atom_id res chain seq x y z
N MET A 1 7.20 -20.46 33.42
CA MET A 1 8.27 -19.62 34.04
C MET A 1 8.66 -20.03 35.46
N THR A 2 7.99 -20.98 36.14
CA THR A 2 8.35 -21.45 37.52
C THR A 2 9.01 -22.83 37.57
N GLN A 3 9.41 -23.38 36.41
CA GLN A 3 9.74 -24.80 36.23
C GLN A 3 11.04 -25.27 36.89
N TYR A 4 12.02 -24.38 37.10
CA TYR A 4 13.35 -24.75 37.65
C TYR A 4 13.65 -24.04 38.97
N LEU A 5 12.63 -23.83 39.81
CA LEU A 5 12.81 -23.28 41.15
C LEU A 5 13.19 -24.37 42.15
N PRO A 6 13.99 -24.04 43.19
CA PRO A 6 14.28 -24.97 44.27
C PRO A 6 12.98 -25.40 44.99
N PRO A 7 12.94 -26.60 45.58
CA PRO A 7 11.70 -27.25 46.03
C PRO A 7 10.90 -26.43 47.05
N ASN A 8 11.58 -25.67 47.91
CA ASN A 8 10.93 -24.77 48.89
C ASN A 8 10.11 -23.66 48.22
N LEU A 9 10.59 -23.12 47.10
CA LEU A 9 9.88 -22.11 46.32
C LEU A 9 8.83 -22.73 45.38
N LEU A 10 9.08 -23.94 44.88
CA LEU A 10 8.14 -24.66 44.01
C LEU A 10 6.84 -25.00 44.77
N ALA A 11 6.94 -25.35 46.06
CA ALA A 11 5.79 -25.66 46.91
C ALA A 11 4.77 -24.51 47.03
N LEU A 12 5.21 -23.25 46.89
CA LEU A 12 4.33 -22.07 46.91
C LEU A 12 3.40 -22.00 45.70
N PHE A 13 3.72 -22.73 44.63
CA PHE A 13 2.93 -22.79 43.41
C PHE A 13 2.09 -24.07 43.30
N ALA A 14 1.89 -24.78 44.42
CA ALA A 14 0.94 -25.89 44.47
C ALA A 14 -0.47 -25.41 44.12
N ALA A 15 -1.21 -26.20 43.33
CA ALA A 15 -2.59 -25.90 43.00
C ALA A 15 -3.44 -25.91 44.28
N ARG A 16 -4.43 -25.02 44.33
CA ARG A 16 -5.47 -25.07 45.38
C ARG A 16 -6.38 -26.27 45.15
N ASP A 17 -7.16 -26.59 46.18
CA ASP A 17 -8.27 -27.54 46.06
C ASP A 17 -9.19 -27.18 44.87
N PRO A 18 -9.77 -28.18 44.20
CA PRO A 18 -10.65 -27.95 43.07
C PRO A 18 -11.84 -27.09 43.50
N LEU A 19 -12.28 -26.22 42.60
CA LEU A 19 -13.44 -25.37 42.86
C LEU A 19 -14.70 -26.23 43.02
N PRO A 20 -15.61 -25.88 43.95
CA PRO A 20 -16.90 -26.52 44.04
C PRO A 20 -17.68 -26.29 42.74
N TYR A 21 -18.32 -27.35 42.23
CA TYR A 21 -19.10 -27.27 41.01
C TYR A 21 -20.32 -26.35 41.21
N LEU A 22 -20.51 -25.43 40.26
CA LEU A 22 -21.73 -24.65 40.12
C LEU A 22 -22.30 -24.91 38.71
N THR A 23 -23.63 -24.96 38.64
CA THR A 23 -24.33 -25.07 37.35
C THR A 23 -24.05 -23.82 36.50
N PRO A 24 -23.84 -23.96 35.18
CA PRO A 24 -23.71 -22.82 34.27
C PRO A 24 -24.87 -21.84 34.43
N TYR A 25 -24.57 -20.53 34.39
CA TYR A 25 -25.58 -19.47 34.54
C TYR A 25 -26.65 -19.51 33.45
N ASP A 26 -26.27 -19.89 32.23
CA ASP A 26 -27.15 -19.90 31.06
C ASP A 26 -27.04 -21.24 30.32
N LYS A 27 -28.09 -21.57 29.57
CA LYS A 27 -28.18 -22.79 28.76
C LYS A 27 -27.21 -22.75 27.59
N LEU A 28 -26.90 -23.90 27.01
CA LEU A 28 -26.07 -23.96 25.81
C LEU A 28 -26.79 -23.33 24.61
N PRO A 29 -26.07 -22.81 23.60
CA PRO A 29 -26.70 -22.12 22.45
C PRO A 29 -27.79 -22.93 21.72
N HIS A 30 -27.68 -24.25 21.68
CA HIS A 30 -28.64 -25.16 21.05
C HIS A 30 -29.86 -25.49 21.94
N GLU A 31 -29.76 -25.25 23.25
CA GLU A 31 -30.85 -25.42 24.21
C GLU A 31 -31.66 -24.12 24.39
N LYS A 32 -31.10 -22.99 23.95
CA LYS A 32 -31.77 -21.69 23.99
C LYS A 32 -32.87 -21.65 22.93
N LYS A 33 -34.12 -21.51 23.37
CA LYS A 33 -35.24 -21.17 22.48
C LYS A 33 -35.08 -19.72 22.04
N ARG A 34 -34.75 -19.50 20.77
CA ARG A 34 -34.64 -18.18 20.14
C ARG A 34 -35.78 -17.99 19.14
N PRO A 35 -36.26 -16.75 18.94
CA PRO A 35 -37.13 -16.45 17.81
C PRO A 35 -36.45 -16.89 16.51
N PRO A 36 -37.20 -17.49 15.55
CA PRO A 36 -36.64 -17.84 14.26
C PRO A 36 -36.26 -16.58 13.49
N TRP A 37 -35.24 -16.69 12.64
CA TRP A 37 -34.92 -15.64 11.70
C TRP A 37 -36.07 -15.46 10.70
N THR A 38 -36.46 -14.22 10.43
CA THR A 38 -37.42 -13.88 9.38
C THR A 38 -36.68 -13.49 8.10
N GLY A 39 -37.27 -13.79 6.95
CA GLY A 39 -36.74 -13.37 5.65
C GLY A 39 -36.93 -11.87 5.38
N LEU A 40 -36.40 -11.40 4.25
CA LEU A 40 -36.48 -10.00 3.83
C LEU A 40 -37.63 -9.70 2.87
N SER A 41 -38.50 -10.66 2.57
CA SER A 41 -39.58 -10.51 1.57
C SER A 41 -40.55 -9.37 1.87
N CYS A 42 -40.78 -9.06 3.15
CA CYS A 42 -41.62 -7.95 3.59
C CYS A 42 -41.11 -6.57 3.13
N PHE A 43 -39.83 -6.46 2.77
CA PHE A 43 -39.20 -5.19 2.37
C PHE A 43 -39.11 -5.01 0.86
N LEU A 44 -39.64 -5.93 0.06
CA LEU A 44 -39.60 -5.81 -1.41
C LEU A 44 -40.36 -4.59 -1.93
N ASN A 45 -41.34 -4.09 -1.18
CA ASN A 45 -42.12 -2.91 -1.55
C ASN A 45 -41.34 -1.58 -1.38
N ASN A 46 -40.15 -1.63 -0.77
CA ASN A 46 -39.34 -0.44 -0.48
C ASN A 46 -38.29 -0.16 -1.57
N PHE A 47 -38.14 -1.03 -2.57
CA PHE A 47 -37.21 -0.80 -3.67
C PHE A 47 -37.77 0.25 -4.66
N GLU A 48 -36.89 1.08 -5.19
CA GLU A 48 -37.25 2.07 -6.21
C GLU A 48 -37.70 1.39 -7.51
N ASP A 49 -38.65 2.03 -8.21
CA ASP A 49 -39.07 1.59 -9.53
C ASP A 49 -37.91 1.78 -10.54
N PRO A 50 -37.54 0.75 -11.33
CA PRO A 50 -36.46 0.84 -12.31
C PRO A 50 -36.62 1.93 -13.38
N LYS A 51 -37.82 2.51 -13.49
CA LYS A 51 -38.14 3.63 -14.39
C LYS A 51 -37.74 4.99 -13.81
N GLU A 52 -37.72 5.11 -12.48
CA GLU A 52 -37.40 6.35 -11.75
C GLU A 52 -35.90 6.43 -11.41
N THR A 53 -35.18 5.30 -11.45
CA THR A 53 -33.74 5.27 -11.14
C THR A 53 -32.92 5.69 -12.38
N PRO A 54 -32.19 6.81 -12.34
CA PRO A 54 -31.29 7.18 -13.44
C PRO A 54 -30.17 6.15 -13.60
N PRO A 55 -29.59 6.01 -14.81
CA PRO A 55 -28.46 5.11 -15.00
C PRO A 55 -27.32 5.48 -14.04
N PRO A 56 -26.60 4.49 -13.47
CA PRO A 56 -25.53 4.75 -12.52
C PRO A 56 -24.51 5.73 -13.12
N THR A 57 -24.23 6.81 -12.38
CA THR A 57 -23.21 7.77 -12.76
C THR A 57 -21.85 7.08 -12.71
N ARG A 58 -21.24 6.85 -13.88
CA ARG A 58 -19.89 6.31 -13.95
C ARG A 58 -18.91 7.35 -13.44
N VAL A 59 -18.44 7.18 -12.22
CA VAL A 59 -17.29 7.91 -11.68
C VAL A 59 -16.02 7.27 -12.24
N GLU A 60 -15.02 8.09 -12.55
CA GLU A 60 -13.72 7.59 -12.99
C GLU A 60 -13.18 6.54 -12.01
N THR A 61 -12.81 5.39 -12.55
CA THR A 61 -12.13 4.36 -11.78
C THR A 61 -10.71 4.83 -11.44
N ARG A 62 -10.11 4.20 -10.42
CA ARG A 62 -8.74 4.49 -10.00
C ARG A 62 -7.74 4.30 -11.15
N ASP A 63 -7.99 3.34 -12.03
CA ASP A 63 -7.11 3.01 -13.16
C ASP A 63 -7.21 4.07 -14.26
N GLU A 64 -8.41 4.49 -14.63
CA GLU A 64 -8.63 5.61 -15.57
C GLU A 64 -7.96 6.89 -15.09
N ARG A 65 -8.08 7.20 -13.78
CA ARG A 65 -7.41 8.36 -13.18
C ARG A 65 -5.88 8.27 -13.25
N LYS A 66 -5.33 7.06 -13.14
CA LYS A 66 -3.89 6.82 -13.21
C LYS A 66 -3.39 6.96 -14.66
N GLU A 67 -4.14 6.45 -15.62
CA GLU A 67 -3.83 6.58 -17.04
C GLU A 67 -3.86 8.04 -17.50
N ARG A 68 -4.88 8.81 -17.10
CA ARG A 68 -4.95 10.24 -17.39
C ARG A 68 -3.70 10.98 -16.91
N LYS A 69 -3.34 10.81 -15.64
CA LYS A 69 -2.14 11.43 -15.05
C LYS A 69 -0.85 10.98 -15.73
N ARG A 70 -0.77 9.72 -16.18
CA ARG A 70 0.41 9.20 -16.88
C ARG A 70 0.54 9.88 -18.24
N LYS A 71 -0.56 10.00 -18.98
CA LYS A 71 -0.59 10.65 -20.30
C LYS A 71 -0.22 12.12 -20.21
N GLU A 72 -0.81 12.86 -19.27
CA GLU A 72 -0.49 14.28 -19.01
C GLU A 72 1.01 14.47 -18.69
N ARG A 73 1.59 13.61 -17.84
CA ARG A 73 3.03 13.67 -17.53
C ARG A 73 3.92 13.33 -18.72
N GLN A 74 3.50 12.38 -19.55
CA GLN A 74 4.24 12.00 -20.75
C GLN A 74 4.25 13.14 -21.77
N GLU A 75 3.10 13.79 -21.97
CA GLU A 75 2.96 14.95 -22.87
C GLU A 75 3.81 16.14 -22.38
N GLN A 76 3.78 16.44 -21.08
CA GLN A 76 4.63 17.48 -20.48
C GLN A 76 6.12 17.18 -20.63
N HIS A 77 6.51 15.92 -20.41
CA HIS A 77 7.91 15.50 -20.56
C HIS A 77 8.36 15.56 -22.01
N ALA A 78 7.51 15.14 -22.95
CA ALA A 78 7.80 15.22 -24.38
C ALA A 78 8.00 16.68 -24.83
N TYR A 79 7.09 17.57 -24.43
CA TYR A 79 7.19 18.99 -24.74
C TYR A 79 8.48 19.61 -24.20
N LYS A 80 8.85 19.29 -22.95
CA LYS A 80 10.12 19.76 -22.38
C LYS A 80 11.34 19.23 -23.14
N LEU A 81 11.32 17.95 -23.50
CA LEU A 81 12.43 17.33 -24.24
C LEU A 81 12.60 17.96 -25.62
N GLU A 82 11.51 18.32 -26.31
CA GLU A 82 11.57 19.05 -27.58
C GLU A 82 12.19 20.45 -27.41
N GLN A 83 11.84 21.18 -26.34
CA GLN A 83 12.47 22.46 -26.02
C GLN A 83 13.96 22.31 -25.73
N ASP A 84 14.33 21.34 -24.89
CA ASP A 84 15.72 21.07 -24.52
C ASP A 84 16.54 20.65 -25.75
N LEU A 85 15.96 19.88 -26.68
CA LEU A 85 16.58 19.50 -27.95
C LEU A 85 16.81 20.72 -28.85
N ALA A 86 15.84 21.64 -28.93
CA ALA A 86 15.97 22.85 -29.73
C ALA A 86 17.05 23.80 -29.20
N LEU A 87 17.29 23.81 -27.89
CA LEU A 87 18.33 24.59 -27.24
C LEU A 87 19.70 23.89 -27.25
N TRP A 88 19.75 22.58 -27.52
CA TRP A 88 20.97 21.79 -27.44
C TRP A 88 21.90 22.05 -28.62
N ASP A 89 22.96 22.84 -28.38
CA ASP A 89 24.06 23.08 -29.31
C ASP A 89 25.39 22.57 -28.73
N PRO A 90 25.83 21.35 -29.09
CA PRO A 90 27.07 20.77 -28.56
C PRO A 90 28.35 21.47 -29.06
N ALA A 91 28.28 22.25 -30.14
CA ALA A 91 29.46 22.90 -30.71
C ALA A 91 29.84 24.18 -29.95
N ASN A 92 28.87 24.86 -29.35
CA ASN A 92 29.05 26.15 -28.68
C ASN A 92 29.10 26.07 -27.15
N ILE A 93 29.49 24.92 -26.58
CA ILE A 93 29.56 24.73 -25.13
C ILE A 93 30.89 25.28 -24.57
N PRO A 94 30.88 26.23 -23.61
CA PRO A 94 32.09 26.90 -23.11
C PRO A 94 33.05 26.02 -22.29
N GLY A 95 32.74 24.73 -22.13
CA GLY A 95 33.58 23.73 -21.46
C GLY A 95 33.79 22.45 -22.28
N ALA A 96 33.44 22.45 -23.57
CA ALA A 96 33.68 21.30 -24.45
C ALA A 96 35.16 21.21 -24.87
N THR A 97 35.60 20.00 -25.21
CA THR A 97 36.95 19.76 -25.73
C THR A 97 37.05 20.24 -27.18
N SER A 98 38.22 20.72 -27.58
CA SER A 98 38.44 21.31 -28.91
C SER A 98 38.39 20.31 -30.08
N ASP A 99 38.78 19.04 -29.86
CA ASP A 99 38.80 17.99 -30.90
C ASP A 99 37.93 16.78 -30.50
N PRO A 100 36.76 16.60 -31.11
CA PRO A 100 35.87 15.48 -30.77
C PRO A 100 36.45 14.11 -31.15
N TYR A 101 37.33 14.01 -32.14
CA TYR A 101 37.91 12.74 -32.59
C TYR A 101 39.00 12.20 -31.66
N LYS A 102 39.50 13.04 -30.75
CA LYS A 102 40.51 12.69 -29.76
C LYS A 102 39.99 12.71 -28.32
N THR A 103 38.66 12.84 -28.15
CA THR A 103 38.03 12.93 -26.84
C THR A 103 37.32 11.62 -26.49
N LEU A 104 37.68 11.02 -25.35
CA LEU A 104 37.02 9.83 -24.82
C LEU A 104 35.96 10.22 -23.78
N PHE A 105 34.75 9.67 -23.90
CA PHE A 105 33.71 9.82 -22.89
C PHE A 105 33.77 8.64 -21.90
N ILE A 106 34.09 8.94 -20.64
CA ILE A 106 34.15 7.94 -19.56
C ILE A 106 33.00 8.22 -18.59
N ALA A 107 32.06 7.27 -18.46
CA ALA A 107 30.92 7.36 -17.57
C ALA A 107 31.03 6.39 -16.38
N ARG A 108 30.20 6.60 -15.35
CA ARG A 108 30.06 5.71 -14.17
C ARG A 108 31.35 5.57 -13.33
N ILE A 109 32.13 6.64 -13.21
CA ILE A 109 33.28 6.69 -12.31
C ILE A 109 32.80 6.70 -10.86
N VAL A 110 33.50 6.00 -9.97
CA VAL A 110 33.19 6.00 -8.53
C VAL A 110 33.38 7.40 -7.97
N SER A 111 32.39 7.94 -7.26
CA SER A 111 32.38 9.31 -6.73
C SER A 111 33.66 9.69 -5.95
N THR A 112 34.29 8.73 -5.26
CA THR A 112 35.54 8.94 -4.53
C THR A 112 36.72 9.33 -5.41
N PHE A 113 36.74 8.92 -6.68
CA PHE A 113 37.79 9.28 -7.65
C PHE A 113 37.69 10.74 -8.09
N LEU A 114 36.50 11.36 -8.02
CA LEU A 114 36.28 12.74 -8.49
C LEU A 114 36.99 13.80 -7.63
N TYR A 115 37.32 13.46 -6.37
CA TYR A 115 38.05 14.33 -5.45
C TYR A 115 39.57 14.25 -5.62
N LEU A 116 40.09 13.19 -6.24
CA LEU A 116 41.54 12.93 -6.36
C LEU A 116 42.17 13.55 -7.61
N VAL A 117 41.38 13.94 -8.62
CA VAL A 117 41.85 14.44 -9.92
C VAL A 117 41.60 15.95 -10.11
N LYS A 118 41.10 16.66 -9.08
CA LYS A 118 41.07 18.13 -9.04
C LYS A 118 42.37 18.65 -8.40
N PHE A 119 43.47 18.58 -9.14
CA PHE A 119 44.70 19.33 -8.90
C PHE A 119 45.20 19.91 -10.22
#